data_AF-A0A5S3Y3R1-F1
#
_entry.id   AF-A0A5S3Y3R1-F1
#
_cell.length_a   1.000
_cell.length_b   1.000
_cell.length_c   1.000
_cell.angle_alpha   90.00
_cell.angle_beta   90.00
_cell.angle_gamma   90.00
#
_symmetry.space_group_name_H-M   'P 1'
#
loop_
_entity.id
_entity.type
_entity.pdbx_description
1 polymer ?
#
loop_
_entity_poly.entity_id
_entity_poly.type
_entity_poly.pdbx_seq_one_letter_code
_entity_poly.pdbx_strand_id
1 'polypeptide(L)' 'MIEQTNILRIATRKSALAMWQAEFVKARLEHFHPSLTVELVPMSTQGDIILDTPLAKIGGKGL' A
#
# COMPACT_ATOMS: atom_id res chain seq x y z
N MET A 1 -14.87 -11.70 -27.41
CA MET A 1 -14.95 -10.72 -26.31
C MET A 1 -13.63 -10.78 -25.58
N ILE A 2 -12.84 -9.70 -25.64
CA ILE A 2 -11.63 -9.57 -24.81
C ILE A 2 -12.15 -8.94 -23.51
N GLU A 3 -12.23 -9.72 -22.43
CA GLU A 3 -12.47 -9.16 -21.11
C GLU A 3 -11.29 -8.25 -20.78
N GLN A 4 -11.53 -6.94 -20.78
CA GLN A 4 -10.56 -5.96 -20.30
C GLN A 4 -10.45 -6.13 -18.78
N THR A 5 -9.47 -6.92 -18.32
CA THR A 5 -9.12 -6.98 -16.91
C THR A 5 -8.53 -5.63 -16.52
N ASN A 6 -9.29 -4.81 -15.79
CA ASN A 6 -8.77 -3.55 -15.27
C ASN A 6 -7.86 -3.88 -14.08
N ILE A 7 -6.57 -3.61 -14.22
CA ILE A 7 -5.58 -3.80 -13.17
C ILE A 7 -5.37 -2.48 -12.43
N LEU A 8 -5.66 -2.47 -11.14
CA LEU A 8 -5.36 -1.35 -10.23
C LEU A 8 -4.15 -1.70 -9.37
N ARG A 9 -3.13 -0.84 -9.38
CA ARG A 9 -1.92 -1.00 -8.56
C ARG A 9 -1.97 -0.08 -7.35
N ILE A 10 -1.82 -0.65 -6.16
CA ILE A 10 -1.76 0.10 -4.89
C ILE A 10 -0.33 0.07 -4.37
N ALA A 11 0.31 1.23 -4.36
CA ALA A 11 1.58 1.39 -3.66
C ALA A 11 1.35 1.41 -2.14
N THR A 12 2.14 0.65 -1.37
CA THR A 12 2.04 0.63 0.10
C THR A 12 3.41 0.50 0.76
N ARG A 13 3.53 0.90 2.03
CA ARG A 13 4.76 0.65 2.82
C ARG A 13 4.86 -0.82 3.18
N LYS A 14 6.09 -1.30 3.41
CA LYS A 14 6.36 -2.70 3.82
C LYS A 14 6.06 -3.01 5.29
N SER A 15 5.76 -2.00 6.12
CA SER A 15 5.43 -2.25 7.53
C SER A 15 4.18 -3.13 7.65
N ALA A 16 4.15 -4.00 8.66
CA ALA A 16 3.08 -4.99 8.82
C ALA A 16 1.68 -4.35 8.84
N LEU A 17 1.53 -3.20 9.51
CA LEU A 17 0.26 -2.47 9.54
C LEU A 17 -0.12 -1.92 8.15
N ALA A 18 0.83 -1.35 7.40
CA ALA A 18 0.54 -0.81 6.07
C ALA A 18 0.19 -1.90 5.06
N MET A 19 0.83 -3.07 5.15
CA MET A 19 0.47 -4.24 4.35
C MET A 19 -0.93 -4.73 4.69
N TRP A 20 -1.27 -4.88 5.98
CA TRP A 20 -2.61 -5.28 6.40
C TRP A 20 -3.69 -4.31 5.91
N GLN A 21 -3.44 -3.00 6.00
CA GLN A 21 -4.34 -1.97 5.49
C GLN A 21 -4.54 -2.10 3.97
N ALA A 22 -3.46 -2.32 3.22
CA ALA A 22 -3.51 -2.48 1.77
C ALA A 22 -4.26 -3.76 1.36
N GLU A 23 -4.05 -4.87 2.06
CA GLU A 23 -4.79 -6.12 1.86
C GLU A 23 -6.28 -5.97 2.16
N PHE A 24 -6.63 -5.27 3.24
CA PHE A 24 -8.02 -4.97 3.57
C PHE A 24 -8.70 -4.17 2.44
N VAL A 25 -8.05 -3.11 1.95
CA VAL A 25 -8.59 -2.29 0.86
C VAL A 25 -8.71 -3.11 -0.44
N LYS A 26 -7.69 -3.90 -0.78
CA LYS A 26 -7.73 -4.84 -1.93
C LYS A 26 -8.96 -5.75 -1.84
N ALA A 27 -9.16 -6.43 -0.72
CA ALA A 27 -10.27 -7.37 -0.55
C ALA A 27 -11.63 -6.70 -0.72
N ARG A 28 -11.79 -5.46 -0.23
CA ARG A 28 -13.04 -4.69 -0.41
C ARG A 28 -13.26 -4.29 -1.86
N LEU A 29 -12.21 -3.85 -2.56
CA LEU A 29 -12.30 -3.46 -3.97
C LEU A 29 -12.67 -4.65 -4.87
N GLU A 30 -12.00 -5.79 -4.69
CA GLU A 30 -12.30 -7.01 -5.46
C GLU A 30 -13.70 -7.57 -5.13
N HIS A 31 -14.18 -7.39 -3.88
CA HIS A 31 -15.54 -7.78 -3.49
C HIS A 31 -16.62 -6.96 -4.21
N PHE A 32 -16.46 -5.65 -4.34
CA PHE A 32 -17.46 -4.77 -4.98
C PHE A 32 -17.29 -4.67 -6.50
N HIS A 33 -16.12 -5.01 -7.04
CA HIS A 33 -15.80 -4.94 -8.45
C HIS A 33 -15.21 -6.28 -8.94
N PRO A 34 -16.04 -7.28 -9.31
CA PRO A 34 -15.56 -8.63 -9.65
C PRO A 34 -14.62 -8.71 -10.86
N SER A 35 -14.64 -7.70 -11.74
CA SER A 35 -13.75 -7.61 -12.91
C SER A 35 -12.48 -6.78 -12.65
N LEU A 36 -12.32 -6.25 -11.44
CA LEU A 36 -11.13 -5.50 -11.02
C LEU A 36 -10.11 -6.46 -10.42
N THR A 37 -8.88 -6.39 -10.89
CA THR A 37 -7.74 -7.08 -10.26
C THR A 37 -6.89 -6.05 -9.53
N VAL A 38 -6.59 -6.30 -8.25
CA VAL A 38 -5.76 -5.38 -7.45
C VAL A 38 -4.39 -5.99 -7.18
N GLU A 39 -3.34 -5.27 -7.57
CA GLU A 39 -1.94 -5.60 -7.30
C GLU A 39 -1.38 -4.69 -6.21
N LEU A 40 -0.81 -5.26 -5.15
CA LEU A 40 -0.09 -4.50 -4.13
C LEU A 40 1.37 -4.35 -4.54
N VAL A 41 1.87 -3.11 -4.56
CA VAL A 41 3.24 -2.76 -4.91
C VAL A 41 3.94 -2.25 -3.64
N PRO A 42 4.57 -3.13 -2.85
CA PRO A 42 5.26 -2.73 -1.63
C PRO A 42 6.49 -1.88 -1.95
N MET A 43 6.57 -0.70 -1.34
CA MET A 43 7.66 0.25 -1.44
C MET A 43 8.36 0.40 -0.08
N SER A 44 9.66 0.64 -0.12
CA SER A 44 10.43 1.03 1.06
C SER A 44 10.59 2.55 1.06
N THR A 45 10.23 3.21 2.15
CA THR A 45 10.48 4.65 2.32
C THR A 45 11.71 4.87 3.21
N GLN A 46 12.28 6.07 3.17
CA GLN A 46 13.44 6.42 4.01
C GLN A 46 13.10 6.32 5.51
N GLY A 47 11.83 6.52 5.89
CA GLY A 47 11.31 6.31 7.25
C GLY A 47 11.17 4.85 7.68
N ASP A 48 11.19 3.88 6.76
CA ASP A 48 11.27 2.44 7.11
C ASP A 48 12.70 2.04 7.52
N ILE A 49 13.71 2.82 7.12
CA ILE A 49 15.13 2.57 7.35
C ILE A 49 15.58 3.18 8.70
N ILE A 50 14.90 4.24 9.17
CA ILE A 50 15.23 4.95 10.40
C ILE A 50 14.32 4.43 11.53
N LEU A 51 14.71 3.32 12.16
CA LEU A 51 14.00 2.74 13.32
C LEU A 51 14.50 3.30 14.67
N ASP A 52 15.69 3.91 14.71
CA ASP A 52 16.41 4.24 15.96
C ASP A 52 16.46 5.74 16.32
N THR A 53 15.64 6.58 15.68
CA THR A 53 15.59 8.02 16.02
C THR A 53 14.19 8.43 16.44
N PRO A 54 14.01 9.05 17.63
CA PRO A 54 12.71 9.53 18.08
C PRO A 54 12.07 10.42 17.02
N LEU A 55 10.79 10.19 16.74
CA LEU A 55 10.00 10.93 15.74
C LEU A 55 10.09 12.46 15.94
N ALA A 56 10.24 12.91 17.19
CA ALA A 56 10.43 14.31 17.57
C ALA A 56 11.71 14.97 17.03
N LYS A 57 12.74 14.19 16.65
CA LYS A 57 13.96 14.70 16.01
C LYS A 57 13.86 14.75 14.49
N ILE A 58 12.89 14.08 13.88
CA ILE A 58 12.71 14.03 12.43
C ILE A 58 11.66 15.09 12.05
N GLY A 59 12.05 16.36 12.12
CA GLY A 59 11.24 17.46 11.61
C GLY A 59 11.18 17.41 10.08
N GLY A 60 9.99 17.15 9.53
CA GLY A 60 9.76 17.23 8.09
C GLY A 60 8.32 16.88 7.72
N LYS A 61 7.63 17.78 7.01
CA LYS A 61 6.33 17.47 6.40
C LYS A 61 6.53 16.35 5.39
N GLY A 62 5.91 15.19 5.61
CA GLY A 62 5.94 14.07 4.68
C GLY A 62 6.91 12.94 5.05
N LEU A 63 6.99 12.59 6.33
CA LEU A 63 7.32 11.21 6.74
C LEU A 63 6.08 10.31 6.65
#